data_AF-A0A7G8PWD0-F1
#
_entry.id   AF-A0A7G8PWD0-F1
#
_cell.length_a   1.000
_cell.length_b   1.000
_cell.length_c   1.000
_cell.angle_alpha   90.00
_cell.angle_beta   90.00
_cell.angle_gamma   90.00
#
_symmetry.space_group_name_H-M   'P 1'
#
loop_
_entity.id
_entity.type
_entity.pdbx_description
1 polymer ?
#
loop_
_entity_poly.entity_id
_entity_poly.type
_entity_poly.pdbx_seq_one_letter_code
_entity_poly.pdbx_strand_id
1 'polypeptide(L)'
;MKKLKERWNIETNWQLMIIFVVFAVTGSTSAKFAGPTTDFFGITKEMGWYIYWPFRILVIFPLYQVLLVFFGWLYGQYDFFWNFEKKMLRAMKLGFLIKN
;
A
#
# COMPACT_ATOMS: atom_id res chain seq x y z
N MET A 1 1.54 -22.08 -7.47
CA MET A 1 1.51 -21.94 -5.99
C MET A 1 2.88 -22.08 -5.34
N LYS A 2 3.66 -23.16 -5.56
CA LYS A 2 4.96 -23.38 -4.89
C LYS A 2 5.99 -22.23 -5.05
N LYS A 3 6.26 -21.80 -6.29
CA LYS A 3 7.21 -20.70 -6.57
C LYS A 3 6.85 -19.35 -5.93
N LEU A 4 5.55 -19.04 -5.78
CA LEU A 4 5.10 -17.79 -5.18
C LEU A 4 5.31 -17.81 -3.66
N LYS A 5 4.96 -18.94 -3.03
CA LYS A 5 5.18 -19.16 -1.60
C LYS A 5 6.65 -19.12 -1.23
N GLU A 6 7.52 -19.74 -2.01
CA GLU A 6 8.97 -19.69 -1.79
C GLU A 6 9.52 -18.26 -1.93
N ARG A 7 9.06 -17.48 -2.93
CA ARG A 7 9.51 -16.10 -3.14
C ARG A 7 9.08 -15.16 -2.01
N TRP A 8 7.93 -15.42 -1.41
CA TRP A 8 7.30 -14.59 -0.38
C TRP A 8 7.46 -15.16 1.03
N ASN A 9 8.17 -16.28 1.17
CA ASN A 9 8.37 -17.04 2.40
C ASN A 9 7.06 -17.35 3.16
N ILE A 10 6.03 -17.79 2.42
CA ILE A 10 4.69 -18.10 2.93
C ILE A 10 4.57 -19.61 3.16
N GLU A 11 4.30 -20.01 4.40
CA GLU A 11 4.23 -21.42 4.78
C GLU A 11 2.88 -22.05 4.38
N THR A 12 1.77 -21.32 4.57
CA THR A 12 0.42 -21.88 4.45
C THR A 12 -0.42 -21.24 3.35
N ASN A 13 -1.39 -21.98 2.80
CA ASN A 13 -2.38 -21.40 1.86
C ASN A 13 -3.28 -20.38 2.56
N TRP A 14 -3.49 -20.52 3.87
CA TRP A 14 -4.30 -19.62 4.68
C TRP A 14 -3.68 -18.22 4.76
N GLN A 15 -2.37 -18.15 5.01
CA GLN A 15 -1.61 -16.90 5.00
C GLN A 15 -1.71 -16.19 3.64
N LEU A 16 -1.64 -16.94 2.53
CA LEU A 16 -1.82 -16.39 1.19
C LEU A 16 -3.22 -15.77 0.98
N MET A 17 -4.28 -16.45 1.45
CA MET A 17 -5.64 -15.89 1.39
C MET A 17 -5.74 -14.59 2.18
N ILE A 18 -5.24 -14.56 3.43
CA ILE A 18 -5.24 -13.35 4.26
C ILE A 18 -4.53 -12.21 3.54
N ILE A 19 -3.36 -12.48 2.96
CA ILE A 19 -2.58 -11.46 2.25
C ILE A 19 -3.38 -10.88 1.08
N PHE A 20 -4.07 -11.71 0.29
CA PHE A 20 -4.92 -11.23 -0.79
C PHE A 20 -6.13 -10.43 -0.32
N VAL A 21 -6.78 -10.86 0.77
CA VAL A 21 -7.89 -10.12 1.37
C VAL A 21 -7.41 -8.75 1.86
N VAL A 22 -6.27 -8.70 2.56
CA VAL A 22 -5.67 -7.45 3.01
C VAL A 22 -5.35 -6.54 1.82
N PHE A 23 -4.74 -7.06 0.75
CA PHE A 23 -4.46 -6.26 -0.45
C PHE A 23 -5.72 -5.73 -1.13
N ALA A 24 -6.79 -6.52 -1.19
CA ALA A 24 -8.07 -6.09 -1.77
C ALA A 24 -8.68 -4.96 -0.93
N VAL A 25 -8.74 -5.14 0.39
CA VAL A 25 -9.29 -4.15 1.32
C VAL A 25 -8.45 -2.87 1.31
N THR A 26 -7.12 -2.97 1.42
CA THR A 26 -6.25 -1.79 1.48
C THR A 26 -6.26 -1.03 0.17
N GLY A 27 -6.25 -1.72 -0.97
CA GLY A 27 -6.29 -1.10 -2.31
C GLY A 27 -7.61 -0.37 -2.58
N SER A 28 -8.76 -1.00 -2.28
CA SER A 28 -10.06 -0.33 -2.41
C SER A 28 -10.20 0.84 -1.44
N THR A 29 -9.71 0.68 -0.21
CA THR A 29 -9.80 1.71 0.84
C THR A 29 -8.95 2.93 0.48
N SER A 30 -7.68 2.75 0.11
CA SER A 30 -6.79 3.86 -0.24
C SER A 30 -7.30 4.66 -1.45
N ALA A 31 -7.84 3.97 -2.46
CA ALA A 31 -8.47 4.62 -3.62
C ALA A 31 -9.71 5.45 -3.26
N LYS A 32 -10.51 4.99 -2.29
CA LYS A 32 -11.68 5.71 -1.79
C LYS A 32 -11.28 6.95 -0.98
N PHE A 33 -10.25 6.85 -0.15
CA PHE A 33 -9.71 8.00 0.60
C PHE A 33 -9.05 9.06 -0.29
N ALA A 34 -8.58 8.67 -1.47
CA ALA A 34 -7.95 9.60 -2.42
C ALA A 34 -8.87 10.74 -2.85
N GLY A 35 -10.17 10.49 -3.02
CA GLY A 35 -11.15 11.52 -3.43
C GLY A 35 -11.32 12.62 -2.38
N PRO A 36 -11.76 12.29 -1.16
CA PRO A 36 -11.88 13.26 -0.08
C PRO A 36 -10.58 14.01 0.20
N THR A 37 -9.43 13.36 0.05
CA THR A 37 -8.14 14.01 0.27
C THR A 37 -7.80 15.00 -0.86
N THR A 38 -8.02 14.65 -2.13
CA THR A 38 -7.85 15.62 -3.24
C THR A 38 -8.77 16.83 -3.08
N ASP A 39 -10.01 16.59 -2.64
CA ASP A 39 -10.99 17.67 -2.43
C ASP A 39 -10.62 18.54 -1.23
N PHE A 40 -10.12 17.94 -0.14
CA PHE A 40 -9.62 18.65 1.04
C PHE A 40 -8.46 19.61 0.71
N PHE A 41 -7.55 19.19 -0.16
CA PHE A 41 -6.45 20.03 -0.64
C PHE A 41 -6.88 21.01 -1.75
N GLY A 42 -8.15 21.04 -2.13
CA GLY A 42 -8.67 21.92 -3.17
C GLY A 42 -8.18 21.57 -4.59
N ILE A 43 -7.63 20.37 -4.79
CA ILE A 43 -7.12 19.91 -6.09
C ILE A 43 -8.31 19.37 -6.90
N THR A 44 -8.91 20.23 -7.71
CA THR A 44 -10.02 19.87 -8.60
C THR A 44 -9.50 19.36 -9.95
N LYS A 45 -10.34 18.62 -10.68
CA LYS A 45 -10.04 18.18 -12.06
C LYS A 45 -9.82 19.35 -13.04
N GLU A 46 -10.26 20.55 -12.66
CA GLU A 46 -10.15 21.79 -13.44
C GLU A 46 -8.72 22.31 -13.50
N MET A 47 -7.88 22.00 -12.51
CA MET A 47 -6.43 22.28 -12.55
C MET A 47 -5.69 21.48 -13.62
N GLY A 48 -6.39 20.56 -14.30
CA GLY A 48 -5.85 19.74 -15.37
C GLY A 48 -5.43 18.36 -14.88
N TRP A 49 -5.57 17.38 -15.77
CA TRP A 49 -5.29 15.97 -15.49
C TRP A 49 -3.84 15.73 -15.03
N TYR A 50 -2.91 16.58 -15.49
CA TYR A 50 -1.48 16.50 -15.20
C TYR A 50 -1.10 16.95 -13.78
N ILE A 51 -1.93 17.72 -13.08
CA ILE A 51 -1.76 18.05 -11.65
C ILE A 51 -2.56 17.07 -10.80
N TYR A 52 -3.80 16.83 -11.20
CA TYR A 52 -4.74 16.01 -10.44
C TYR A 52 -4.24 14.58 -10.21
N TRP A 53 -3.77 13.89 -11.26
CA TRP A 53 -3.35 12.50 -11.14
C TRP A 53 -2.06 12.29 -10.33
N PRO A 54 -0.97 13.03 -10.57
CA PRO A 54 0.24 12.92 -9.74
C PRO A 54 -0.02 13.21 -8.28
N PHE A 55 -0.80 14.26 -7.96
CA PHE A 55 -1.17 14.57 -6.59
C PHE A 55 -1.97 13.43 -5.94
N ARG A 56 -2.96 12.89 -6.67
CA ARG A 56 -3.77 11.78 -6.20
C ARG A 56 -2.92 10.52 -5.92
N ILE A 57 -1.96 10.20 -6.79
CA ILE A 57 -1.01 9.09 -6.58
C ILE A 57 -0.14 9.36 -5.35
N LEU A 58 0.38 10.58 -5.22
CA LEU A 58 1.22 11.00 -4.11
C LEU A 58 0.50 10.92 -2.76
N VAL A 59 -0.82 11.10 -2.74
CA VAL A 59 -1.67 10.92 -1.55
C VAL A 59 -2.02 9.46 -1.29
N ILE A 60 -2.40 8.70 -2.33
CA ILE A 60 -2.74 7.27 -2.22
C ILE A 60 -1.57 6.48 -1.68
N PHE A 61 -0.35 6.82 -2.10
CA PHE A 61 0.86 6.10 -1.74
C PHE A 61 1.10 6.01 -0.22
N PRO A 62 1.25 7.11 0.54
CA PRO A 62 1.44 7.07 1.99
C PRO A 62 0.20 6.51 2.72
N LEU A 63 -1.01 6.74 2.22
CA LEU A 63 -2.21 6.10 2.78
C LEU A 63 -2.15 4.57 2.67
N TYR A 64 -1.78 4.07 1.50
CA TYR A 64 -1.66 2.64 1.24
C TYR A 64 -0.59 1.98 2.12
N GLN A 65 0.52 2.68 2.34
CA GLN A 65 1.59 2.28 3.26
C GLN A 65 1.10 2.03 4.69
N VAL A 66 0.45 3.04 5.28
CA VAL A 66 -0.10 2.93 6.63
C VAL A 66 -1.17 1.84 6.72
N LEU A 67 -2.06 1.75 5.72
CA LEU A 67 -3.13 0.75 5.70
C LEU A 67 -2.57 -0.67 5.59
N LEU A 68 -1.57 -0.92 4.75
CA LEU A 68 -0.96 -2.25 4.63
C LEU A 68 -0.38 -2.74 5.95
N VAL A 69 0.35 -1.88 6.67
CA VAL A 69 0.93 -2.23 7.97
C VAL A 69 -0.16 -2.42 9.01
N PHE A 70 -1.16 -1.55 9.03
CA PHE A 70 -2.28 -1.63 9.98
C PHE A 70 -3.10 -2.92 9.80
N PHE A 71 -3.53 -3.24 8.59
CA PHE A 71 -4.27 -4.47 8.32
C PHE A 71 -3.36 -5.70 8.44
N GLY A 72 -2.10 -5.60 8.05
CA GLY A 72 -1.11 -6.65 8.30
C GLY A 72 -0.98 -6.99 9.78
N TRP A 73 -0.93 -5.97 10.65
CA TRP A 73 -0.94 -6.13 12.09
C TRP A 73 -2.25 -6.77 12.60
N LEU A 74 -3.41 -6.32 12.11
CA LEU A 74 -4.72 -6.84 12.51
C LEU A 74 -4.88 -8.34 12.25
N TYR A 75 -4.31 -8.85 11.15
CA TYR A 75 -4.38 -10.27 10.78
C TYR A 75 -3.13 -11.08 11.16
N GLY A 76 -2.23 -10.54 12.00
CA GLY A 76 -1.02 -11.25 12.46
C GLY A 76 0.04 -11.48 11.37
N GLN A 77 0.01 -10.69 10.29
CA GLN A 77 0.95 -10.70 9.16
C GLN A 77 1.82 -9.43 9.11
N TYR A 78 2.03 -8.76 10.25
CA TYR A 78 2.80 -7.51 10.35
C TYR A 78 4.18 -7.62 9.70
N ASP A 79 4.97 -8.64 10.07
CA ASP A 79 6.34 -8.79 9.56
C ASP A 79 6.38 -8.96 8.05
N PHE A 80 5.41 -9.67 7.48
CA PHE A 80 5.28 -9.84 6.03
C PHE A 80 5.05 -8.49 5.34
N PHE A 81 4.03 -7.74 5.79
CA PHE A 81 3.65 -6.46 5.18
C PHE A 81 4.69 -5.36 5.43
N TRP A 82 5.31 -5.34 6.60
CA TRP A 82 6.39 -4.41 6.92
C TRP A 82 7.62 -4.66 6.04
N ASN A 83 8.02 -5.92 5.86
CA ASN A 83 9.12 -6.26 4.94
C ASN A 83 8.76 -5.96 3.48
N PHE A 84 7.50 -6.22 3.08
CA PHE A 84 6.99 -5.88 1.75
C PHE A 84 7.05 -4.38 1.48
N GLU A 85 6.58 -3.56 2.42
CA GLU A 85 6.60 -2.11 2.33
C GLU A 85 8.03 -1.57 2.30
N LYS A 86 8.92 -2.06 3.18
CA LYS A 86 10.34 -1.70 3.17
C LYS A 86 10.99 -1.99 1.83
N LYS A 87 10.69 -3.15 1.24
CA LYS A 87 11.18 -3.53 -0.08
C LYS A 87 10.65 -2.60 -1.18
N MET A 88 9.37 -2.22 -1.11
CA MET A 88 8.75 -1.28 -2.04
C MET A 88 9.40 0.11 -1.96
N LEU A 89 9.56 0.66 -0.76
CA LEU A 89 10.20 1.96 -0.53
C LEU A 89 11.65 2.00 -1.00
N ARG A 90 12.43 0.94 -0.72
CA ARG A 90 13.80 0.81 -1.23
C ARG A 90 13.83 0.76 -2.76
N ALA A 91 12.90 0.04 -3.40
CA ALA A 91 12.81 -0.02 -4.85
C ALA A 91 12.45 1.34 -5.48
N MET A 92 11.65 2.16 -4.78
CA MET A 92 11.30 3.52 -5.20
C MET A 92 12.37 4.57 -4.88
N LYS A 93 13.57 4.16 -4.45
CA LYS A 93 14.66 5.05 -3.98
C LYS A 93 14.30 5.91 -2.76
N LEU A 94 13.17 5.63 -2.12
CA LEU A 94 12.72 6.26 -0.87
C LEU A 94 13.24 5.51 0.37
N GLY A 95 14.23 4.63 0.19
CA GLY A 95 14.82 3.85 1.28
C GLY A 95 15.46 4.68 2.40
N PHE A 96 15.74 5.97 2.17
CA PHE A 96 16.24 6.89 3.20
C PHE A 96 15.21 7.17 4.31
N LEU A 97 13.91 6.99 4.04
CA LEU A 97 12.84 7.18 5.02
C LEU A 97 12.77 6.05 6.05
N ILE A 98 13.40 4.90 5.78
CA ILE A 98 13.40 3.74 6.66
C ILE A 98 14.81 3.57 7.21
N LYS A 99 15.01 4.00 8.46
CA LYS A 99 16.25 3.70 9.18
C LYS A 99 16.33 2.20 9.43
N ASN A 100 17.52 1.63 9.15
CA ASN A 100 17.83 0.21 9.36
C ASN A 100 17.65 -0.21 10.82
#